data_AF-A0A1A7QL79-F1
#
_entry.id   AF-A0A1A7QL79-F1
#
_cell.length_a   1.000
_cell.length_b   1.000
_cell.length_c   1.000
_cell.angle_alpha   90.00
_cell.angle_beta   90.00
_cell.angle_gamma   90.00
#
_symmetry.space_group_name_H-M   'P 1'
#
loop_
_entity.id
_entity.type
_entity.pdbx_description
1 polymer ?
#
loop_
_entity_poly.entity_id
_entity_poly.type
_entity_poly.pdbx_seq_one_letter_code
_entity_poly.pdbx_strand_id
1 'polypeptide(L)'
;MNEFTSQRGKRPSMRPVLLAVLASFILGGSLAGYGVYRWALDQDEPAAVAAAAPQAEVAADGSRGEPTPTPARTASAALGQTNDAVERVAEQQGGIDQRLAAAEQRLARLDIQAQAAAGNAARAEGLLIAFAARRAIEKGAELGFLADQLRLRFGDALPNAVRTIIANSRDPVTLDQLIARLEGIAPSLAEANRGFSWDLVRSELSQLFVVRRETTPSPQPQRRLDRARLFLESGRVEAAIEEVSKLPGAGNAEGWIADAQRFAATQQALDLVETSAVLEPRMLRDGVGNRIEQLSPVGQPEG
;
A
#
# COMPACT_ATOMS: atom_id res chain seq x y z
N MET A 1 -35.24 43.78 50.20
CA MET A 1 -34.19 44.09 49.22
C MET A 1 -33.04 43.11 49.42
N ASN A 2 -32.83 42.18 48.49
CA ASN A 2 -31.62 41.35 48.47
C ASN A 2 -30.84 41.72 47.21
N GLU A 3 -29.67 42.31 47.38
CA GLU A 3 -28.76 42.69 46.30
C GLU A 3 -28.02 41.45 45.78
N PHE A 4 -28.14 41.18 44.48
CA PHE A 4 -27.31 40.20 43.78
C PHE A 4 -26.11 40.90 43.15
N THR A 5 -24.92 40.73 43.74
CA THR A 5 -23.65 41.13 43.15
C THR A 5 -23.20 40.10 42.12
N SER A 6 -23.27 40.44 40.84
CA SER A 6 -22.77 39.60 39.75
C SER A 6 -21.25 39.77 39.58
N GLN A 7 -20.46 38.81 40.06
CA GLN A 7 -19.04 38.71 39.69
C GLN A 7 -18.91 38.07 38.29
N ARG A 8 -18.50 38.88 37.31
CA ARG A 8 -18.17 38.44 35.95
C ARG A 8 -16.76 37.84 35.92
N GLY A 9 -16.66 36.52 35.88
CA GLY A 9 -15.38 35.80 35.75
C GLY A 9 -14.64 36.12 34.44
N LYS A 10 -13.35 36.46 34.54
CA LYS A 10 -12.44 36.68 33.41
C LYS A 10 -12.09 35.32 32.78
N ARG A 11 -12.44 35.11 31.50
CA ARG A 11 -12.05 33.92 30.74
C ARG A 11 -10.52 33.92 30.51
N PRO A 12 -9.81 32.78 30.69
CA PRO A 12 -8.38 32.71 30.42
C PRO A 12 -8.12 32.83 28.91
N SER A 13 -7.20 33.72 28.54
CA SER A 13 -6.78 33.93 27.15
C SER A 13 -5.90 32.77 26.68
N MET A 14 -6.24 32.12 25.56
CA MET A 14 -5.49 30.99 24.95
C MET A 14 -4.20 31.40 24.22
N ARG A 15 -3.93 32.70 24.07
CA ARG A 15 -2.74 33.21 23.37
C ARG A 15 -1.37 32.69 23.87
N PRO A 16 -1.09 32.53 25.17
CA PRO A 16 0.20 32.03 25.63
C PRO A 16 0.38 30.52 25.34
N VAL A 17 -0.71 29.74 25.32
CA VAL A 17 -0.66 28.31 24.97
C VAL A 17 -0.31 28.15 23.49
N LEU A 18 -0.92 28.98 22.63
CA LEU A 18 -0.68 28.94 21.20
C LEU A 18 0.76 29.33 20.82
N LEU A 19 1.33 30.30 21.54
CA LEU A 19 2.75 30.67 21.40
C LEU A 19 3.71 29.56 21.86
N ALA A 20 3.39 28.85 22.96
CA ALA A 20 4.20 27.75 23.45
C ALA A 20 4.20 26.54 22.50
N VAL A 21 3.06 26.25 21.87
CA VAL A 21 2.95 25.18 20.84
C VAL A 21 3.73 25.55 19.58
N LEU A 22 3.64 26.81 19.13
CA LEU A 22 4.39 27.24 17.96
C LEU A 22 5.91 27.22 18.21
N ALA A 23 6.35 27.66 19.38
CA ALA A 23 7.76 27.63 19.77
C ALA A 23 8.32 26.19 19.84
N SER A 24 7.54 25.25 20.39
CA SER A 24 7.95 23.84 20.46
C SER A 24 7.97 23.16 19.09
N PHE A 25 7.07 23.53 18.18
CA PHE A 25 7.09 23.05 16.79
C PHE A 25 8.32 23.54 16.02
N ILE A 26 8.68 24.83 16.16
CA ILE A 26 9.89 25.38 15.52
C ILE A 26 11.14 24.70 16.08
N LEU A 27 11.23 24.55 17.41
CA LEU A 27 12.38 23.89 18.04
C LEU A 27 12.53 22.43 17.60
N GLY A 28 11.42 21.68 17.53
CA GLY A 28 11.41 20.30 17.05
C GLY A 28 11.81 20.19 15.58
N GLY A 29 11.30 21.08 14.72
CA GLY A 29 11.67 21.16 13.32
C GLY A 29 13.15 21.49 13.10
N SER A 30 13.71 22.39 13.91
CA SER A 30 15.14 22.73 13.87
C SER A 30 16.05 21.57 14.29
N LEU A 31 15.67 20.81 15.34
CA LEU A 31 16.43 19.62 15.76
C LEU A 31 16.37 18.49 14.72
N ALA A 32 15.19 18.22 14.15
CA ALA A 32 15.03 17.21 13.11
C ALA A 32 15.79 17.58 11.83
N GLY A 33 15.72 18.86 11.42
CA GLY A 33 16.48 19.39 10.29
C GLY A 33 17.99 19.29 10.49
N TYR A 34 18.49 19.59 11.70
CA TYR A 34 19.91 19.44 12.04
C TYR A 34 20.38 17.98 11.99
N GLY A 35 19.54 17.02 12.42
CA GLY A 35 19.83 15.59 12.32
C GLY A 35 19.97 15.11 10.87
N VAL A 36 19.04 15.52 9.99
CA VAL A 36 19.10 15.19 8.56
C VAL A 36 20.30 15.86 7.88
N TYR A 37 20.58 17.12 8.20
CA TYR A 37 21.76 17.83 7.69
C TYR A 37 23.06 17.15 8.12
N ARG A 38 23.17 16.71 9.39
CA ARG A 38 24.36 16.02 9.89
C ARG A 38 24.53 14.63 9.27
N TRP A 39 23.45 13.89 9.07
CA TRP A 39 23.47 12.59 8.39
C TRP A 39 23.82 12.70 6.90
N ALA A 40 23.45 13.82 6.26
CA ALA A 40 23.85 14.11 4.88
C ALA A 40 25.34 14.46 4.77
N LEU A 41 25.90 15.21 5.73
CA LEU A 41 27.35 15.48 5.77
C LEU A 41 28.20 14.24 6.10
N ASP A 42 27.69 13.29 6.89
CA ASP A 42 28.38 12.01 7.17
C ASP A 42 28.38 11.05 5.97
N GLN A 43 27.52 11.28 4.95
CA GLN A 43 27.49 10.47 3.72
C GLN A 43 28.42 10.98 2.61
N ASP A 44 28.93 12.21 2.74
CA ASP A 44 29.91 12.78 1.81
C ASP A 44 31.37 12.53 2.23
N GLU A 45 31.63 11.77 3.30
CA GLU A 45 32.94 11.15 3.48
C GLU A 45 33.08 10.01 2.47
N PRO A 46 33.98 10.11 1.47
CA PRO A 46 34.31 8.95 0.67
C PRO A 46 34.85 7.91 1.63
N ALA A 47 34.17 6.76 1.70
CA ALA A 47 34.66 5.60 2.42
C ALA A 47 36.10 5.33 1.97
N ALA A 48 37.07 5.81 2.76
CA ALA A 48 38.46 5.50 2.62
C ALA A 48 38.53 3.99 2.85
N VAL A 49 38.65 3.26 1.74
CA VAL A 49 38.91 1.83 1.74
C VAL A 49 40.20 1.66 2.52
N ALA A 50 40.06 1.26 3.78
CA ALA A 50 41.18 0.90 4.63
C ALA A 50 41.82 -0.35 4.02
N ALA A 51 42.78 -0.11 3.13
CA ALA A 51 43.74 -1.09 2.71
C ALA A 51 44.53 -1.52 3.95
N ALA A 52 44.11 -2.62 4.56
CA ALA A 52 44.89 -3.34 5.55
C ALA A 52 46.11 -3.95 4.84
N ALA A 53 47.20 -3.20 4.77
CA ALA A 53 48.52 -3.73 4.51
C ALA A 53 49.02 -4.46 5.78
N PRO A 54 49.47 -5.71 5.70
CA PRO A 54 50.27 -6.30 6.77
C PRO A 54 51.70 -5.76 6.66
N GLN A 55 52.10 -4.96 7.65
CA GLN A 55 53.49 -4.67 7.93
C GLN A 55 54.13 -5.89 8.62
N ALA A 56 55.27 -6.32 8.10
CA ALA A 56 56.25 -7.10 8.84
C ALA A 56 57.64 -6.49 8.58
N GLU A 57 58.16 -5.76 9.57
CA GLU A 57 59.60 -5.68 9.84
C GLU A 57 60.08 -7.11 10.21
N VAL A 58 61.31 -7.56 9.99
CA VAL A 58 62.59 -6.92 10.29
C VAL A 58 63.74 -7.66 9.57
N ALA A 59 64.83 -6.91 9.42
CA ALA A 59 66.24 -7.33 9.52
C ALA A 59 66.96 -7.93 8.30
N ALA A 60 67.97 -7.16 7.89
CA ALA A 60 69.06 -7.49 7.01
C ALA A 60 70.01 -8.55 7.60
N ASP A 61 70.65 -9.34 6.73
CA ASP A 61 72.11 -9.47 6.65
C ASP A 61 72.54 -10.24 5.38
N GLY A 62 73.71 -9.91 4.84
CA GLY A 62 74.64 -10.95 4.36
C GLY A 62 74.67 -11.32 2.87
N SER A 63 75.47 -10.55 2.11
CA SER A 63 76.53 -11.05 1.22
C SER A 63 76.25 -12.06 0.09
N ARG A 64 76.57 -11.61 -1.13
CA ARG A 64 76.87 -12.44 -2.31
C ARG A 64 78.07 -13.37 -2.07
N GLY A 65 77.96 -14.60 -2.59
CA GLY A 65 79.09 -15.49 -2.90
C GLY A 65 78.60 -16.87 -3.36
N GLU A 66 78.82 -17.22 -4.62
CA GLU A 66 78.52 -18.53 -5.23
C GLU A 66 79.24 -19.71 -4.52
N PRO A 67 78.74 -20.95 -4.66
CA PRO A 67 79.49 -21.88 -5.53
C PRO A 67 78.66 -22.89 -6.36
N THR A 68 79.32 -23.31 -7.45
CA THR A 68 79.06 -24.37 -8.46
C THR A 68 78.93 -25.80 -7.88
N PRO A 69 78.28 -26.76 -8.57
CA PRO A 69 77.74 -28.00 -7.99
C PRO A 69 78.66 -29.23 -8.15
N THR A 70 78.39 -30.33 -7.42
CA THR A 70 78.68 -31.75 -7.80
C THR A 70 78.06 -32.71 -6.74
N PRO A 71 77.61 -33.94 -7.11
CA PRO A 71 76.42 -34.57 -6.52
C PRO A 71 76.70 -35.80 -5.63
N ALA A 72 75.59 -36.49 -5.28
CA ALA A 72 75.49 -37.86 -4.78
C ALA A 72 75.58 -38.07 -3.26
N ARG A 73 74.51 -37.70 -2.53
CA ARG A 73 73.97 -38.48 -1.40
C ARG A 73 72.60 -37.99 -0.91
N THR A 74 71.63 -37.77 -1.79
CA THR A 74 70.29 -37.28 -1.39
C THR A 74 69.17 -37.78 -2.31
N ALA A 75 69.14 -39.07 -2.66
CA ALA A 75 67.95 -39.64 -3.32
C ALA A 75 66.86 -39.98 -2.29
N SER A 76 67.24 -40.55 -1.14
CA SER A 76 66.29 -41.03 -0.12
C SER A 76 65.76 -39.93 0.83
N ALA A 77 66.55 -38.90 1.13
CA ALA A 77 66.09 -37.75 1.91
C ALA A 77 65.22 -36.78 1.08
N ALA A 78 65.47 -36.69 -0.23
CA ALA A 78 64.65 -35.91 -1.14
C ALA A 78 63.26 -36.54 -1.36
N LEU A 79 63.18 -37.88 -1.41
CA LEU A 79 61.91 -38.61 -1.52
C LEU A 79 61.01 -38.47 -0.28
N GLY A 80 61.60 -38.45 0.93
CA GLY A 80 60.86 -38.18 2.17
C GLY A 80 60.32 -36.75 2.23
N GLN A 81 61.14 -35.75 1.87
CA GLN A 81 60.71 -34.35 1.82
C GLN A 81 59.66 -34.08 0.74
N THR A 82 59.68 -34.80 -0.39
CA THR A 82 58.60 -34.72 -1.39
C THR A 82 57.30 -35.34 -0.89
N ASN A 83 57.34 -36.44 -0.14
CA ASN A 83 56.14 -37.04 0.44
C ASN A 83 55.52 -36.13 1.51
N ASP A 84 56.33 -35.55 2.39
CA ASP A 84 55.88 -34.57 3.40
C ASP A 84 55.36 -33.27 2.76
N ALA A 85 55.88 -32.87 1.59
CA ALA A 85 55.37 -31.73 0.84
C ALA A 85 54.03 -32.05 0.15
N VAL A 86 53.89 -33.26 -0.40
CA VAL A 86 52.63 -33.73 -1.03
C VAL A 86 51.54 -33.92 0.02
N GLU A 87 51.86 -34.45 1.20
CA GLU A 87 50.91 -34.63 2.31
C GLU A 87 50.43 -33.27 2.86
N ARG A 88 51.32 -32.30 3.04
CA ARG A 88 50.95 -30.92 3.41
C ARG A 88 50.09 -30.22 2.36
N VAL A 89 50.33 -30.48 1.07
CA VAL A 89 49.50 -29.94 -0.02
C VAL A 89 48.12 -30.63 -0.03
N ALA A 90 48.04 -31.94 0.24
CA ALA A 90 46.78 -32.67 0.34
C ALA A 90 45.94 -32.20 1.54
N GLU A 91 46.55 -31.95 2.70
CA GLU A 91 45.89 -31.36 3.88
C GLU A 91 45.38 -29.94 3.60
N GLN A 92 46.17 -29.12 2.90
CA GLN A 92 45.75 -27.77 2.48
C GLN A 92 44.60 -27.80 1.47
N GLN A 93 44.62 -28.74 0.51
CA GLN A 93 43.55 -28.94 -0.47
C GLN A 93 42.25 -29.39 0.22
N GLY A 94 42.31 -30.37 1.14
CA GLY A 94 41.15 -30.78 1.93
C GLY A 94 40.57 -29.64 2.79
N GLY A 95 41.42 -28.73 3.27
CA GLY A 95 40.98 -27.51 3.96
C GLY A 95 40.32 -26.47 3.04
N ILE A 96 40.69 -26.41 1.76
CA ILE A 96 40.04 -25.56 0.75
C ILE A 96 38.67 -26.12 0.36
N ASP A 97 38.56 -27.42 0.15
CA ASP A 97 37.30 -28.08 -0.20
C ASP A 97 36.24 -27.92 0.90
N GLN A 98 36.64 -28.03 2.18
CA GLN A 98 35.75 -27.77 3.31
C GLN A 98 35.28 -26.31 3.37
N ARG A 99 36.17 -25.35 3.04
CA ARG A 99 35.81 -23.92 3.00
C ARG A 99 34.89 -23.62 1.82
N LEU A 100 35.11 -24.26 0.67
CA LEU A 100 34.26 -24.14 -0.50
C LEU A 100 32.84 -24.67 -0.21
N ALA A 101 32.74 -25.89 0.32
CA ALA A 101 31.45 -26.46 0.73
C ALA A 101 30.73 -25.60 1.78
N ALA A 102 31.47 -25.04 2.76
CA ALA A 102 30.91 -24.12 3.74
C ALA A 102 30.46 -22.78 3.12
N ALA A 103 31.18 -22.28 2.11
CA ALA A 103 30.81 -21.07 1.39
C ALA A 103 29.55 -21.30 0.52
N GLU A 104 29.47 -22.42 -0.19
CA GLU A 104 28.29 -22.83 -0.95
C GLU A 104 27.05 -22.95 -0.05
N GLN A 105 27.19 -23.59 1.11
CA GLN A 105 26.09 -23.69 2.08
C GLN A 105 25.65 -22.32 2.62
N ARG A 106 26.60 -21.39 2.84
CA ARG A 106 26.28 -20.01 3.25
C ARG A 106 25.57 -19.24 2.14
N LEU A 107 26.00 -19.40 0.89
CA LEU A 107 25.34 -18.78 -0.27
C LEU A 107 23.91 -19.29 -0.43
N ALA A 108 23.68 -20.59 -0.33
CA ALA A 108 22.33 -21.17 -0.37
C ALA A 108 21.43 -20.61 0.75
N ARG A 109 21.96 -20.43 1.96
CA ARG A 109 21.22 -19.80 3.06
C ARG A 109 20.92 -18.32 2.79
N LEU A 110 21.88 -17.60 2.24
CA LEU A 110 21.73 -16.18 1.92
C LEU A 110 20.70 -15.98 0.79
N ASP A 111 20.66 -16.87 -0.20
CA ASP A 111 19.66 -16.85 -1.28
C ASP A 111 18.25 -17.04 -0.72
N ILE A 112 18.03 -18.04 0.14
CA ILE A 112 16.73 -18.26 0.80
C ILE A 112 16.33 -17.03 1.65
N GLN A 113 17.27 -16.44 2.38
CA GLN A 113 17.01 -15.22 3.17
C GLN A 113 16.68 -14.02 2.27
N ALA A 114 17.37 -13.86 1.15
CA ALA A 114 17.12 -12.79 0.18
C ALA A 114 15.74 -12.94 -0.47
N GLN A 115 15.35 -14.15 -0.86
CA GLN A 115 14.01 -14.45 -1.38
C GLN A 115 12.91 -14.17 -0.34
N ALA A 116 13.15 -14.54 0.93
CA ALA A 116 12.22 -14.24 2.01
C ALA A 116 12.08 -12.72 2.25
N ALA A 117 13.20 -11.98 2.24
CA ALA A 117 13.21 -10.53 2.36
C ALA A 117 12.49 -9.85 1.19
N ALA A 118 12.75 -10.28 -0.05
CA ALA A 118 12.09 -9.78 -1.25
C ALA A 118 10.57 -10.02 -1.21
N GLY A 119 10.13 -11.21 -0.81
CA GLY A 119 8.70 -11.51 -0.65
C GLY A 119 8.01 -10.64 0.42
N ASN A 120 8.70 -10.37 1.53
CA ASN A 120 8.18 -9.47 2.57
C ASN A 120 8.10 -8.02 2.10
N ALA A 121 9.12 -7.53 1.40
CA ALA A 121 9.13 -6.19 0.81
C ALA A 121 7.98 -6.04 -0.20
N ALA A 122 7.81 -7.01 -1.09
CA ALA A 122 6.77 -6.98 -2.09
C ALA A 122 5.35 -7.00 -1.49
N ARG A 123 5.14 -7.76 -0.39
CA ARG A 123 3.88 -7.72 0.38
C ARG A 123 3.63 -6.32 0.95
N ALA A 124 4.65 -5.72 1.58
CA ALA A 124 4.52 -4.37 2.16
C ALA A 124 4.22 -3.32 1.08
N GLU A 125 4.92 -3.37 -0.05
CA GLU A 125 4.69 -2.49 -1.19
C GLU A 125 3.27 -2.65 -1.76
N GLY A 126 2.80 -3.90 -1.91
CA GLY A 126 1.44 -4.18 -2.36
C GLY A 126 0.39 -3.56 -1.44
N LEU A 127 0.56 -3.68 -0.12
CA LEU A 127 -0.33 -3.05 0.86
C LEU A 127 -0.28 -1.52 0.80
N LEU A 128 0.90 -0.93 0.65
CA LEU A 128 1.05 0.52 0.53
C LEU A 128 0.36 1.07 -0.72
N ILE A 129 0.48 0.38 -1.86
CA ILE A 129 -0.16 0.77 -3.11
C ILE A 129 -1.68 0.63 -2.99
N ALA A 130 -2.18 -0.48 -2.43
CA ALA A 130 -3.60 -0.70 -2.21
C ALA A 130 -4.21 0.37 -1.29
N PHE A 131 -3.57 0.64 -0.16
CA PHE A 131 -3.99 1.68 0.78
C PHE A 131 -3.96 3.09 0.17
N ALA A 132 -2.89 3.41 -0.57
CA ALA A 132 -2.79 4.68 -1.28
C ALA A 132 -3.91 4.83 -2.33
N ALA A 133 -4.29 3.74 -3.00
CA ALA A 133 -5.35 3.76 -4.01
C ALA A 133 -6.70 3.99 -3.36
N ARG A 134 -7.03 3.27 -2.29
CA ARG A 134 -8.24 3.52 -1.51
C ARG A 134 -8.29 4.97 -1.05
N ARG A 135 -7.20 5.47 -0.46
CA ARG A 135 -7.16 6.83 0.07
C ARG A 135 -7.31 7.91 -1.00
N ALA A 136 -6.78 7.69 -2.20
CA ALA A 136 -6.96 8.60 -3.34
C ALA A 136 -8.43 8.64 -3.79
N ILE A 137 -9.05 7.47 -3.98
CA ILE A 137 -10.46 7.36 -4.41
C ILE A 137 -11.41 7.96 -3.36
N GLU A 138 -11.21 7.67 -2.08
CA GLU A 138 -12.02 8.25 -1.00
C GLU A 138 -11.98 9.78 -0.97
N LYS A 139 -10.82 10.37 -1.31
CA LYS A 139 -10.65 11.83 -1.42
C LYS A 139 -11.21 12.41 -2.72
N GLY A 140 -11.71 11.59 -3.64
CA GLY A 140 -12.11 12.02 -4.97
C GLY A 140 -10.93 12.45 -5.84
N ALA A 141 -9.73 11.91 -5.61
CA ALA A 141 -8.55 12.20 -6.40
C ALA A 141 -8.32 11.12 -7.47
N GLU A 142 -7.85 11.54 -8.65
CA GLU A 142 -7.37 10.60 -9.66
C GLU A 142 -6.10 9.88 -9.17
N LEU A 143 -5.90 8.64 -9.64
CA LEU A 143 -4.79 7.79 -9.18
C LEU A 143 -3.40 8.26 -9.65
N GLY A 144 -3.32 8.98 -10.77
CA GLY A 144 -2.04 9.38 -11.38
C GLY A 144 -1.09 8.19 -11.55
N PHE A 145 0.15 8.33 -11.07
CA PHE A 145 1.18 7.27 -11.09
C PHE A 145 0.73 5.95 -10.43
N LEU A 146 -0.20 6.02 -9.47
CA LEU A 146 -0.68 4.84 -8.77
C LEU A 146 -1.47 3.90 -9.69
N ALA A 147 -2.04 4.41 -10.79
CA ALA A 147 -2.68 3.57 -11.80
C ALA A 147 -1.68 2.62 -12.46
N ASP A 148 -0.46 3.10 -12.74
CA ASP A 148 0.58 2.26 -13.35
C ASP A 148 1.16 1.27 -12.35
N GLN A 149 1.29 1.67 -11.07
CA GLN A 149 1.67 0.76 -9.99
C GLN A 149 0.65 -0.37 -9.79
N LEU A 150 -0.66 -0.06 -9.85
CA LEU A 150 -1.71 -1.06 -9.78
C LEU A 150 -1.66 -2.03 -10.97
N ARG A 151 -1.45 -1.52 -12.20
CA ARG A 151 -1.28 -2.37 -13.39
C ARG A 151 -0.07 -3.28 -13.26
N LEU A 152 1.06 -2.70 -12.88
CA LEU A 152 2.32 -3.43 -12.78
C LEU A 152 2.22 -4.56 -11.76
N ARG A 153 1.56 -4.35 -10.61
CA ARG A 153 1.58 -5.33 -9.52
C ARG A 153 0.38 -6.26 -9.48
N PHE A 154 -0.79 -5.74 -9.75
CA PHE A 154 -2.07 -6.45 -9.62
C PHE A 154 -2.70 -6.77 -10.97
N GLY A 155 -2.17 -6.25 -12.09
CA GLY A 155 -2.78 -6.37 -13.41
C GLY A 155 -2.94 -7.82 -13.90
N ASP A 156 -1.99 -8.70 -13.56
CA ASP A 156 -2.06 -10.11 -13.95
C ASP A 156 -3.00 -10.92 -13.04
N ALA A 157 -2.95 -10.67 -11.73
CA ALA A 157 -3.75 -11.40 -10.75
C ALA A 157 -5.22 -10.94 -10.73
N LEU A 158 -5.45 -9.64 -10.88
CA LEU A 158 -6.76 -8.99 -10.71
C LEU A 158 -7.09 -8.03 -11.87
N PRO A 159 -7.07 -8.50 -13.14
CA PRO A 159 -7.21 -7.63 -14.31
C PRO A 159 -8.51 -6.83 -14.32
N ASN A 160 -9.61 -7.44 -13.86
CA ASN A 160 -10.92 -6.78 -13.83
C ASN A 160 -11.01 -5.73 -12.72
N ALA A 161 -10.53 -6.02 -11.51
CA ALA A 161 -10.56 -5.07 -10.40
C ALA A 161 -9.68 -3.84 -10.69
N VAL A 162 -8.46 -4.06 -11.17
CA VAL A 162 -7.54 -2.98 -11.56
C VAL A 162 -8.16 -2.12 -12.67
N ARG A 163 -8.80 -2.75 -13.68
CA ARG A 163 -9.50 -2.00 -14.74
C ARG A 163 -10.62 -1.14 -14.18
N THR A 164 -11.46 -1.68 -13.30
CA THR A 164 -12.56 -0.94 -12.67
C THR A 164 -12.05 0.25 -11.87
N ILE A 165 -11.04 0.05 -11.02
CA ILE A 165 -10.43 1.11 -10.20
C ILE A 165 -9.88 2.24 -11.09
N ILE A 166 -9.12 1.90 -12.14
CA ILE A 166 -8.50 2.90 -13.00
C ILE A 166 -9.52 3.60 -13.91
N ALA A 167 -10.54 2.88 -14.39
CA ALA A 167 -11.60 3.49 -15.19
C ALA A 167 -12.38 4.51 -14.36
N ASN A 168 -12.73 4.15 -13.13
CA ASN A 168 -13.53 4.99 -12.24
C ASN A 168 -12.71 6.08 -11.54
N SER A 169 -11.38 5.97 -11.50
CA SER A 169 -10.54 7.01 -10.89
C SER A 169 -10.50 8.32 -11.66
N ARG A 170 -10.88 8.33 -12.95
CA ARG A 170 -10.91 9.54 -13.79
C ARG A 170 -12.08 10.46 -13.46
N ASP A 171 -13.14 9.89 -12.92
CA ASP A 171 -14.33 10.61 -12.47
C ASP A 171 -14.79 9.96 -11.16
N PRO A 172 -14.05 10.20 -10.07
CA PRO A 172 -14.26 9.50 -8.82
C PRO A 172 -15.54 10.01 -8.13
N VAL A 173 -16.47 9.10 -7.92
CA VAL A 173 -17.67 9.33 -7.12
C VAL A 173 -17.32 9.11 -5.65
N THR A 174 -17.68 10.06 -4.77
CA THR A 174 -17.46 9.92 -3.32
C THR A 174 -18.77 9.67 -2.57
N LEU A 175 -18.68 9.10 -1.37
CA LEU A 175 -19.86 8.85 -0.54
C LEU A 175 -20.60 10.14 -0.20
N ASP A 176 -19.87 11.20 0.18
CA ASP A 176 -20.45 12.52 0.47
C ASP A 176 -21.19 13.10 -0.74
N GLN A 177 -20.65 12.90 -1.95
CA GLN A 177 -21.30 13.32 -3.18
C GLN A 177 -22.58 12.53 -3.44
N LEU A 178 -22.60 11.22 -3.18
CA LEU A 178 -23.82 10.40 -3.30
C LEU A 178 -24.90 10.84 -2.32
N ILE A 179 -24.53 11.16 -1.08
CA ILE A 179 -25.46 11.67 -0.05
C ILE A 179 -26.02 13.03 -0.49
N ALA A 180 -25.16 13.98 -0.84
CA ALA A 180 -25.58 15.31 -1.27
C ALA A 180 -26.45 15.28 -2.55
N ARG A 181 -26.10 14.43 -3.53
CA ARG A 181 -26.91 14.25 -4.74
C ARG A 181 -28.27 13.63 -4.41
N LEU A 182 -28.33 12.63 -3.52
CA LEU A 182 -29.59 12.03 -3.08
C LEU A 182 -30.51 13.07 -2.42
N GLU A 183 -29.95 13.94 -1.57
CA GLU A 183 -30.71 15.03 -0.95
C GLU A 183 -31.24 16.02 -1.98
N GLY A 184 -30.44 16.37 -2.98
CA GLY A 184 -30.83 17.26 -4.07
C GLY A 184 -31.99 16.72 -4.91
N ILE A 185 -32.04 15.41 -5.15
CA ILE A 185 -33.13 14.77 -5.91
C ILE A 185 -34.29 14.28 -5.02
N ALA A 186 -34.17 14.29 -3.70
CA ALA A 186 -35.18 13.73 -2.79
C ALA A 186 -36.63 14.23 -3.04
N PRO A 187 -36.89 15.53 -3.33
CA PRO A 187 -38.24 16.00 -3.63
C PRO A 187 -38.83 15.35 -4.89
N SER A 188 -38.04 15.14 -5.95
CA SER A 188 -38.50 14.55 -7.20
C SER A 188 -38.66 13.02 -7.13
N LEU A 189 -38.08 12.38 -6.10
CA LEU A 189 -38.25 10.95 -5.84
C LEU A 189 -39.54 10.63 -5.07
N ALA A 190 -40.03 11.59 -4.27
CA ALA A 190 -41.27 11.44 -3.51
C ALA A 190 -42.52 11.56 -4.39
N GLU A 191 -42.43 12.33 -5.49
CA GLU A 191 -43.51 12.44 -6.48
C GLU A 191 -43.42 11.30 -7.51
N ALA A 192 -44.56 10.68 -7.82
CA ALA A 192 -44.63 9.79 -8.97
C ALA A 192 -44.35 10.59 -10.25
N ASN A 193 -43.53 10.04 -11.14
CA ASN A 193 -43.25 10.65 -12.43
C ASN A 193 -44.58 10.90 -13.17
N ARG A 194 -45.07 12.15 -13.14
CA ARG A 194 -46.25 12.59 -13.89
C ARG A 194 -45.83 12.78 -15.35
N GLY A 195 -45.45 11.68 -16.00
CA GLY A 195 -45.39 11.66 -17.45
C GLY A 195 -46.79 11.99 -17.97
N PHE A 196 -46.90 13.03 -18.81
CA PHE A 196 -48.14 13.42 -19.46
C PHE A 196 -48.68 12.21 -20.26
N SER A 197 -49.66 11.50 -19.71
CA SER A 197 -50.34 10.43 -20.44
C SER A 197 -51.63 10.98 -21.02
N TRP A 198 -51.80 10.80 -22.33
CA TRP A 198 -53.03 11.16 -23.04
C TRP A 198 -54.26 10.42 -22.49
N ASP A 199 -54.04 9.27 -21.83
CA ASP A 199 -55.07 8.49 -21.15
C ASP A 199 -55.60 9.18 -19.89
N LEU A 200 -54.74 9.84 -19.11
CA LEU A 200 -55.16 10.67 -17.97
C LEU A 200 -56.02 11.84 -18.45
N VAL A 201 -55.64 12.53 -19.53
CA VAL A 201 -56.42 13.65 -20.11
C VAL A 201 -57.80 13.21 -20.61
N ARG A 202 -57.89 12.05 -21.28
CA ARG A 202 -59.17 11.48 -21.75
C ARG A 202 -60.08 11.10 -20.57
N SER A 203 -59.51 10.59 -19.49
CA SER A 203 -60.26 10.20 -18.29
C SER A 203 -60.73 11.40 -17.45
N GLU A 204 -59.95 12.48 -17.36
CA GLU A 204 -60.32 13.67 -16.58
C GLU A 204 -61.43 14.49 -17.24
N LEU A 205 -61.52 14.53 -18.58
CA LEU A 205 -62.65 15.16 -19.28
C LEU A 205 -63.99 14.45 -19.00
N SER A 206 -63.96 13.19 -18.54
CA SER A 206 -65.17 12.42 -18.16
C SER A 206 -65.55 12.54 -16.69
N GLN A 207 -64.70 13.17 -15.86
CA GLN A 207 -64.86 13.26 -14.39
C GLN A 207 -64.97 14.70 -13.88
N LEU A 208 -65.45 15.61 -14.72
CA LEU A 208 -65.76 16.99 -14.34
C LEU A 208 -66.67 16.96 -13.09
N PHE A 209 -66.12 17.40 -11.95
CA PHE A 209 -66.63 17.36 -10.56
C PHE A 209 -66.06 16.26 -9.66
N VAL A 210 -64.78 16.41 -9.30
CA VAL A 210 -64.23 15.89 -8.03
C VAL A 210 -63.54 17.02 -7.28
N VAL A 211 -64.15 17.47 -6.18
CA VAL A 211 -63.50 18.31 -5.17
C VAL A 211 -62.39 17.47 -4.53
N ARG A 212 -61.15 17.70 -4.95
CA ARG A 212 -59.97 17.06 -4.37
C ARG A 212 -59.59 17.79 -3.10
N ARG A 213 -59.83 17.14 -1.97
CA ARG A 213 -59.29 17.55 -0.66
C ARG A 213 -57.78 17.26 -0.70
N GLU A 214 -56.96 18.23 -0.32
CA GLU A 214 -55.50 18.07 -0.30
C GLU A 214 -55.13 16.88 0.59
N THR A 215 -54.68 15.80 -0.03
CA THR A 215 -54.22 14.61 0.65
C THR A 215 -52.77 14.84 1.06
N THR A 216 -52.51 14.91 2.36
CA THR A 216 -51.17 14.72 2.93
C THR A 216 -50.51 13.51 2.25
N PRO A 217 -49.32 13.64 1.66
CA PRO A 217 -48.64 12.52 1.01
C PRO A 217 -48.53 11.32 1.97
N SER A 218 -48.69 10.09 1.46
CA SER A 218 -48.42 8.89 2.24
C SER A 218 -47.01 8.98 2.85
N PRO A 219 -46.80 8.63 4.14
CA PRO A 219 -45.47 8.72 4.76
C PRO A 219 -44.49 7.65 4.22
N GLN A 220 -44.94 6.74 3.35
CA GLN A 220 -44.12 5.62 2.89
C GLN A 220 -42.92 6.02 2.01
N PRO A 221 -43.02 6.90 1.00
CA PRO A 221 -41.87 7.32 0.18
C PRO A 221 -40.84 8.09 1.00
N GLN A 222 -41.29 8.98 1.90
CA GLN A 222 -40.38 9.73 2.78
C GLN A 222 -39.61 8.78 3.70
N ARG A 223 -40.28 7.80 4.32
CA ARG A 223 -39.61 6.79 5.17
C ARG A 223 -38.61 5.93 4.39
N ARG A 224 -38.86 5.64 3.11
CA ARG A 224 -37.91 4.91 2.25
C ARG A 224 -36.67 5.75 1.94
N LEU A 225 -36.85 7.04 1.66
CA LEU A 225 -35.74 7.98 1.50
C LEU A 225 -34.90 8.07 2.78
N ASP A 226 -35.54 8.16 3.94
CA ASP A 226 -34.83 8.18 5.22
C ASP A 226 -34.02 6.89 5.45
N ARG A 227 -34.56 5.71 5.09
CA ARG A 227 -33.80 4.46 5.13
C ARG A 227 -32.64 4.44 4.14
N ALA A 228 -32.83 4.95 2.92
CA ALA A 228 -31.76 5.04 1.94
C ALA A 228 -30.60 5.91 2.45
N ARG A 229 -30.90 7.04 3.11
CA ARG A 229 -29.89 7.88 3.77
C ARG A 229 -29.11 7.12 4.84
N LEU A 230 -29.80 6.45 5.75
CA LEU A 230 -29.17 5.62 6.79
C LEU A 230 -28.29 4.51 6.19
N PHE A 231 -28.68 3.95 5.04
CA PHE A 231 -27.87 2.98 4.32
C PHE A 231 -26.59 3.60 3.76
N LEU A 232 -26.66 4.78 3.13
CA LEU A 232 -25.47 5.49 2.66
C LEU A 232 -24.53 5.89 3.79
N GLU A 233 -25.06 6.46 4.88
CA GLU A 233 -24.27 6.87 6.05
C GLU A 233 -23.52 5.69 6.70
N SER A 234 -24.06 4.48 6.57
CA SER A 234 -23.42 3.26 7.05
C SER A 234 -22.60 2.52 5.98
N GLY A 235 -22.40 3.12 4.80
CA GLY A 235 -21.64 2.55 3.69
C GLY A 235 -22.34 1.43 2.93
N ARG A 236 -23.61 1.13 3.23
CA ARG A 236 -24.41 0.08 2.56
C ARG A 236 -25.07 0.61 1.29
N VAL A 237 -24.26 0.89 0.28
CA VAL A 237 -24.70 1.57 -0.96
C VAL A 237 -25.68 0.74 -1.77
N GLU A 238 -25.51 -0.58 -1.83
CA GLU A 238 -26.40 -1.49 -2.56
C GLU A 238 -27.82 -1.50 -1.96
N ALA A 239 -27.93 -1.48 -0.63
CA ALA A 239 -29.21 -1.38 0.07
C ALA A 239 -29.88 -0.02 -0.16
N ALA A 240 -29.09 1.05 -0.26
CA ALA A 240 -29.60 2.38 -0.59
C ALA A 240 -30.16 2.42 -2.03
N ILE A 241 -29.45 1.82 -3.00
CA ILE A 241 -29.92 1.68 -4.39
C ILE A 241 -31.27 0.94 -4.43
N GLU A 242 -31.40 -0.16 -3.68
CA GLU A 242 -32.64 -0.93 -3.62
C GLU A 242 -33.82 -0.10 -3.09
N GLU A 243 -33.63 0.70 -2.04
CA GLU A 243 -34.69 1.57 -1.52
C GLU A 243 -35.08 2.67 -2.49
N VAL A 244 -34.10 3.32 -3.14
CA VAL A 244 -34.36 4.39 -4.12
C VAL A 244 -35.05 3.85 -5.36
N SER A 245 -34.69 2.65 -5.83
CA SER A 245 -35.34 2.00 -6.98
C SER A 245 -36.83 1.68 -6.75
N LYS A 246 -37.25 1.56 -5.49
CA LYS A 246 -38.64 1.30 -5.09
C LYS A 246 -39.46 2.58 -4.88
N LEU A 247 -38.87 3.76 -5.09
CA LEU A 247 -39.58 5.04 -4.97
C LEU A 247 -40.42 5.30 -6.22
N PRO A 248 -41.56 6.01 -6.06
CA PRO A 248 -42.45 6.31 -7.19
C PRO A 248 -41.78 7.18 -8.26
N GLY A 249 -40.81 8.01 -7.88
CA GLY A 249 -40.00 8.83 -8.79
C GLY A 249 -38.67 8.20 -9.19
N ALA A 250 -38.48 6.87 -9.09
CA ALA A 250 -37.19 6.22 -9.33
C ALA A 250 -36.54 6.52 -10.70
N GLY A 251 -37.34 6.80 -11.74
CA GLY A 251 -36.82 7.22 -13.05
C GLY A 251 -36.05 8.55 -13.02
N ASN A 252 -36.35 9.43 -12.06
CA ASN A 252 -35.60 10.67 -11.85
C ASN A 252 -34.23 10.42 -11.18
N ALA A 253 -33.99 9.20 -10.69
CA ALA A 253 -32.78 8.79 -9.97
C ALA A 253 -31.78 8.02 -10.83
N GLU A 254 -32.03 7.80 -12.13
CA GLU A 254 -31.21 6.92 -12.98
C GLU A 254 -29.71 7.27 -12.94
N GLY A 255 -29.38 8.57 -13.06
CA GLY A 255 -27.99 9.04 -12.97
C GLY A 255 -27.38 8.78 -11.59
N TRP A 256 -28.13 9.03 -10.52
CA TRP A 256 -27.68 8.77 -9.15
C TRP A 256 -27.48 7.26 -8.90
N ILE A 257 -28.36 6.40 -9.40
CA ILE A 257 -28.24 4.94 -9.30
C ILE A 257 -26.98 4.47 -10.04
N ALA A 258 -26.72 4.98 -11.24
CA ALA A 258 -25.53 4.64 -12.02
C ALA A 258 -24.23 5.03 -11.28
N ASP A 259 -24.19 6.22 -10.66
CA ASP A 259 -23.05 6.67 -9.86
C ASP A 259 -22.86 5.82 -8.60
N ALA A 260 -23.95 5.47 -7.91
CA ALA A 260 -23.92 4.61 -6.73
C ALA A 260 -23.41 3.20 -7.07
N GLN A 261 -23.83 2.63 -8.21
CA GLN A 261 -23.32 1.35 -8.71
C GLN A 261 -21.82 1.44 -9.06
N ARG A 262 -21.39 2.54 -9.68
CA ARG A 262 -19.98 2.78 -10.00
C ARG A 262 -19.13 2.86 -8.72
N PHE A 263 -19.62 3.56 -7.71
CA PHE A 263 -18.98 3.64 -6.39
C PHE A 263 -18.86 2.25 -5.75
N ALA A 264 -19.97 1.51 -5.66
CA ALA A 264 -20.01 0.15 -5.11
C ALA A 264 -19.02 -0.80 -5.80
N ALA A 265 -19.01 -0.82 -7.14
CA ALA A 265 -18.08 -1.62 -7.92
C ALA A 265 -16.61 -1.23 -7.66
N THR A 266 -16.33 0.06 -7.43
CA THR A 266 -14.98 0.53 -7.08
C THR A 266 -14.58 0.08 -5.69
N GLN A 267 -15.47 0.16 -4.70
CA GLN A 267 -15.20 -0.32 -3.33
C GLN A 267 -14.91 -1.82 -3.33
N GLN A 268 -15.75 -2.62 -4.00
CA GLN A 268 -15.54 -4.07 -4.12
C GLN A 268 -14.21 -4.40 -4.80
N ALA A 269 -13.82 -3.65 -5.83
CA ALA A 269 -12.54 -3.85 -6.50
C ALA A 269 -11.36 -3.48 -5.58
N LEU A 270 -11.46 -2.41 -4.79
CA LEU A 270 -10.45 -2.03 -3.80
C LEU A 270 -10.32 -3.09 -2.71
N ASP A 271 -11.43 -3.61 -2.19
CA ASP A 271 -11.45 -4.68 -1.18
C ASP A 271 -10.75 -5.95 -1.71
N LEU A 272 -10.97 -6.30 -2.98
CA LEU A 272 -10.33 -7.43 -3.63
C LEU A 272 -8.80 -7.23 -3.73
N VAL A 273 -8.36 -6.03 -4.13
CA VAL A 273 -6.93 -5.69 -4.23
C VAL A 273 -6.26 -5.75 -2.86
N GLU A 274 -6.88 -5.19 -1.82
CA GLU A 274 -6.36 -5.21 -0.46
C GLU A 274 -6.30 -6.64 0.11
N THR A 275 -7.37 -7.41 -0.07
CA THR A 275 -7.42 -8.81 0.37
C THR A 275 -6.34 -9.63 -0.31
N SER A 276 -6.13 -9.43 -1.62
CA SER A 276 -5.09 -10.15 -2.37
C SER A 276 -3.68 -9.73 -1.94
N ALA A 277 -3.47 -8.45 -1.62
CA ALA A 277 -2.21 -7.96 -1.08
C ALA A 277 -1.84 -8.62 0.26
N VAL A 278 -2.84 -8.99 1.08
CA VAL A 278 -2.63 -9.72 2.35
C VAL A 278 -2.45 -11.23 2.10
N LEU A 279 -3.36 -11.86 1.36
CA LEU A 279 -3.52 -13.31 1.32
C LEU A 279 -2.68 -14.01 0.24
N GLU A 280 -2.47 -13.38 -0.92
CA GLU A 280 -1.81 -14.01 -2.07
C GLU A 280 -0.66 -13.19 -2.68
N PRO A 281 0.38 -12.80 -1.90
CA PRO A 281 1.49 -12.00 -2.44
C PRO A 281 2.21 -12.68 -3.62
N ARG A 282 2.26 -14.01 -3.63
CA ARG A 282 2.91 -14.82 -4.68
C ARG A 282 2.34 -14.66 -6.09
N MET A 283 1.08 -14.26 -6.21
CA MET A 283 0.46 -13.99 -7.52
C MET A 283 0.73 -12.56 -8.01
N LEU A 284 1.33 -11.72 -7.15
CA LEU A 284 1.63 -10.33 -7.44
C LEU A 284 3.06 -10.17 -7.98
N ARG A 285 3.34 -9.00 -8.55
CA ARG A 285 4.68 -8.62 -9.00
C ARG A 285 5.40 -7.70 -8.01
N ASP A 286 6.72 -7.78 -8.01
CA ASP A 286 7.60 -6.86 -7.27
C ASP A 286 7.66 -5.47 -7.94
N GLY A 287 8.41 -4.53 -7.36
CA GLY A 287 8.52 -3.16 -7.86
C GLY A 287 9.23 -3.01 -9.20
N VAL A 288 9.86 -4.08 -9.69
CA VAL A 288 10.58 -4.15 -10.96
C VAL A 288 9.78 -4.95 -11.99
N GLY A 289 8.68 -5.59 -11.59
CA GLY A 289 7.76 -6.33 -12.45
C GLY A 289 8.01 -7.84 -12.50
N ASN A 290 8.89 -8.40 -11.66
CA ASN A 290 9.11 -9.84 -11.59
C ASN A 290 8.03 -10.52 -10.76
N ARG A 291 7.72 -11.78 -11.05
CA ARG A 291 6.82 -12.59 -10.22
C ARG A 291 7.48 -12.94 -8.89
N ILE A 292 6.69 -12.93 -7.82
CA ILE A 292 7.17 -13.27 -6.48
C ILE A 292 7.17 -14.80 -6.33
N GLU A 293 8.28 -15.42 -6.70
CA GLU A 293 8.52 -16.85 -6.48
C GLU A 293 9.04 -17.07 -5.05
N GLN A 294 8.13 -17.36 -4.13
CA GLN A 294 8.52 -17.83 -2.80
C GLN A 294 8.44 -19.36 -2.79
N LEU A 295 9.60 -20.04 -2.82
CA LEU A 295 9.69 -21.48 -2.59
C LEU A 295 9.17 -21.76 -1.17
N SER A 296 8.12 -22.57 -1.05
CA SER A 296 7.56 -22.96 0.25
C SER A 296 8.66 -23.56 1.14
N PRO A 297 8.73 -23.21 2.44
CA PRO A 297 9.64 -23.87 3.38
C PRO A 297 9.32 -25.36 3.61
N VAL A 298 8.20 -25.85 3.06
CA VAL A 298 7.78 -27.26 3.07
C VAL A 298 8.07 -27.87 1.70
N GLY A 299 9.34 -28.13 1.47
CA GLY A 299 9.86 -28.82 0.30
C GLY A 299 11.15 -29.54 0.66
N GLN A 300 11.15 -30.26 1.79
CA GLN A 300 12.13 -31.33 1.96
C GLN A 300 11.76 -32.43 0.95
N PRO A 301 12.63 -32.80 0.00
CA PRO A 301 12.47 -34.08 -0.66
C PRO A 301 12.67 -35.16 0.40
N GLU A 302 11.63 -35.91 0.72
CA GLU A 302 11.84 -37.26 1.24
C GLU A 302 12.37 -38.10 0.08
N GLY A 303 13.60 -38.59 0.21
CA GLY A 303 14.24 -39.51 -0.74
C GLY A 303 15.66 -39.11 -1.10
#